data_AF-A0A4P7HAJ0-F1
#
_entry.id   AF-A0A4P7HAJ0-F1
#
_cell.length_a   1.000
_cell.length_b   1.000
_cell.length_c   1.000
_cell.angle_alpha   90.00
_cell.angle_beta   90.00
_cell.angle_gamma   90.00
#
_symmetry.space_group_name_H-M   'P 1'
#
loop_
_entity.id
_entity.type
_entity.pdbx_description
1 polymer ?
#
loop_
_entity_poly.entity_id
_entity_poly.type
_entity_poly.pdbx_seq_one_letter_code
_entity_poly.pdbx_strand_id
1 'polypeptide(L)'
;MVTEVDWLLFFDGALGWVTATAVVIVAVHASTVGRFDFMRVVLRVALGLLLLGSVADRVGLFGAPGGAGVSWGSFDAFVDYTRTLLPSFTSGLAGATAIVATVPEVVLGAALVLGVLPRITAACTAGLLSLFMLAMWTALGFGAMSAYAVPVLVAGAAMLATAERRSVERSSVTDHRTVPEPA
;
A
#
# COMPACT_ATOMS: atom_id res chain seq x y z
N MET A 1 -11.86 -39.76 22.85
CA MET A 1 -11.09 -38.56 22.44
C MET A 1 -11.39 -38.11 21.02
N VAL A 2 -11.43 -38.98 20.00
CA VAL A 2 -11.83 -38.56 18.63
C VAL A 2 -13.31 -38.13 18.56
N THR A 3 -14.17 -38.76 19.36
CA THR A 3 -15.62 -38.44 19.43
C THR A 3 -15.96 -37.14 20.16
N GLU A 4 -15.06 -36.58 20.97
CA GLU A 4 -15.31 -35.31 21.67
C GLU A 4 -15.05 -34.08 20.78
N VAL A 5 -14.21 -34.25 19.75
CA VAL A 5 -13.90 -33.18 18.79
C VAL A 5 -15.03 -33.03 17.75
N ASP A 6 -15.67 -34.14 17.36
CA ASP A 6 -16.87 -34.11 16.52
C ASP A 6 -18.03 -33.37 17.22
N TRP A 7 -18.16 -33.50 18.54
CA TRP A 7 -19.20 -32.81 19.33
C TRP A 7 -19.06 -31.27 19.37
N LEU A 8 -17.84 -30.74 19.21
CA LEU A 8 -17.59 -29.29 19.25
C LEU A 8 -17.84 -28.59 17.91
N LEU A 9 -17.90 -29.34 16.81
CA LEU A 9 -18.01 -28.81 15.44
C LEU A 9 -19.44 -28.91 14.85
N PHE A 10 -20.33 -29.71 15.45
CA PHE A 10 -21.67 -29.99 14.90
C PHE A 10 -22.84 -29.71 15.87
N PHE A 11 -22.79 -28.62 16.64
CA PHE A 11 -23.99 -28.09 17.31
C PHE A 11 -24.93 -27.45 16.27
N ASP A 12 -26.14 -27.98 16.10
CA ASP A 12 -27.22 -27.28 15.42
C ASP A 12 -27.66 -26.07 16.28
N GLY A 13 -27.08 -24.91 16.00
CA GLY A 13 -27.38 -23.65 16.71
C GLY A 13 -26.27 -22.60 16.58
N ALA A 14 -26.56 -21.36 16.98
CA ALA A 14 -25.67 -20.20 16.84
C ALA A 14 -24.26 -20.40 17.43
N LEU A 15 -24.10 -21.27 18.46
CA LEU A 15 -22.79 -21.57 19.07
C LEU A 15 -21.85 -22.35 18.14
N GLY A 16 -22.36 -23.29 17.33
CA GLY A 16 -21.54 -24.06 16.38
C GLY A 16 -21.00 -23.18 15.25
N TRP A 17 -21.77 -22.18 14.82
CA TRP A 17 -21.30 -21.18 13.86
C TRP A 17 -20.21 -20.28 14.45
N VAL A 18 -20.30 -19.90 15.73
CA VAL A 18 -19.25 -19.09 16.38
C VAL A 18 -17.95 -19.88 16.51
N THR A 19 -18.00 -21.15 16.90
CA THR A 19 -16.78 -21.99 17.01
C THR A 19 -16.18 -22.26 15.64
N ALA A 20 -16.98 -22.57 14.62
CA ALA A 20 -16.50 -22.73 13.24
C ALA A 20 -15.84 -21.44 12.72
N THR A 21 -16.45 -20.28 12.96
CA THR A 21 -15.88 -18.98 12.56
C THR A 21 -14.57 -18.70 13.29
N ALA A 22 -14.51 -18.98 14.60
CA ALA A 22 -13.29 -18.81 15.39
C ALA A 22 -12.17 -19.74 14.89
N VAL A 23 -12.48 -21.00 14.56
CA VAL A 23 -11.51 -21.96 14.00
C VAL A 23 -11.02 -21.51 12.62
N VAL A 24 -11.91 -21.02 11.75
CA VAL A 24 -11.53 -20.46 10.44
C VAL A 24 -10.64 -19.23 10.62
N ILE A 25 -10.98 -18.30 11.54
CA ILE A 25 -10.16 -17.12 11.84
C ILE A 25 -8.78 -17.54 12.36
N VAL A 26 -8.72 -18.50 13.29
CA VAL A 26 -7.46 -19.02 13.86
C VAL A 26 -6.64 -19.76 12.80
N ALA A 27 -7.27 -20.56 11.94
CA ALA A 27 -6.60 -21.27 10.85
C ALA A 27 -6.08 -20.31 9.78
N VAL A 28 -6.87 -19.30 9.41
CA VAL A 28 -6.43 -18.19 8.55
C VAL A 28 -5.24 -17.51 9.22
N HIS A 29 -5.35 -17.06 10.47
CA HIS A 29 -4.26 -16.43 11.22
C HIS A 29 -2.99 -17.30 11.25
N ALA A 30 -3.12 -18.58 11.59
CA ALA A 30 -2.03 -19.54 11.67
C ALA A 30 -1.37 -19.77 10.30
N SER A 31 -2.16 -19.81 9.23
CA SER A 31 -1.66 -19.91 7.85
C SER A 31 -0.95 -18.64 7.36
N THR A 32 -1.22 -17.48 7.97
CA THR A 32 -0.53 -16.22 7.68
C THR A 32 0.75 -16.05 8.51
N VAL A 33 0.88 -16.74 9.66
CA VAL A 33 1.99 -16.53 10.61
C VAL A 33 3.38 -16.85 10.04
N GLY A 34 3.49 -17.79 9.08
CA GLY A 34 4.75 -18.08 8.36
C GLY A 34 4.94 -17.34 7.03
N ARG A 35 3.94 -16.57 6.56
CA ARG A 35 3.91 -15.90 5.26
C ARG A 35 3.99 -14.38 5.33
N PHE A 36 4.21 -13.82 6.52
CA PHE A 36 4.26 -12.37 6.72
C PHE A 36 5.33 -11.69 5.85
N ASP A 37 6.49 -12.31 5.66
CA ASP A 37 7.54 -11.74 4.80
C ASP A 37 7.18 -11.79 3.32
N PHE A 38 6.54 -12.88 2.86
CA PHE A 38 6.01 -12.95 1.50
C PHE A 38 4.96 -11.87 1.25
N MET A 39 4.00 -11.69 2.17
CA MET A 39 2.96 -10.67 2.03
C MET A 39 3.53 -9.24 2.05
N ARG A 40 4.56 -8.98 2.87
CA ARG A 40 5.28 -7.70 2.87
C ARG A 40 5.95 -7.43 1.53
N VAL A 41 6.64 -8.43 0.98
CA VAL A 41 7.30 -8.31 -0.33
C VAL A 41 6.28 -8.08 -1.44
N VAL A 42 5.18 -8.83 -1.46
CA VAL A 42 4.10 -8.65 -2.45
C VAL A 42 3.51 -7.25 -2.35
N LEU A 43 3.15 -6.78 -1.14
CA LEU A 43 2.61 -5.45 -0.93
C LEU A 43 3.59 -4.36 -1.37
N ARG A 44 4.86 -4.51 -1.01
CA ARG A 44 5.95 -3.61 -1.41
C ARG A 44 6.08 -3.51 -2.92
N VAL A 45 6.16 -4.65 -3.60
CA VAL A 45 6.29 -4.71 -5.06
C VAL A 45 5.03 -4.16 -5.74
N ALA A 46 3.84 -4.50 -5.26
CA ALA A 46 2.58 -4.00 -5.80
C ALA A 46 2.48 -2.47 -5.71
N LEU A 47 2.81 -1.88 -4.55
CA LEU A 47 2.85 -0.42 -4.40
C LEU A 47 3.88 0.21 -5.33
N GLY A 48 5.07 -0.40 -5.45
CA GLY A 48 6.11 0.08 -6.35
C GLY A 48 5.67 0.06 -7.83
N LEU A 49 5.05 -1.03 -8.27
CA LEU A 49 4.52 -1.17 -9.63
C LEU A 49 3.37 -0.22 -9.91
N LEU A 50 2.53 0.10 -8.93
CA LEU A 50 1.45 1.08 -9.08
C LEU A 50 2.00 2.50 -9.30
N LEU A 51 3.04 2.90 -8.55
CA LEU A 51 3.72 4.18 -8.75
C LEU A 51 4.46 4.24 -10.10
N LEU A 52 5.16 3.17 -10.47
CA LEU A 52 5.83 3.13 -11.77
C LEU A 52 4.83 3.06 -12.93
N GLY A 53 3.69 2.41 -12.72
CA GLY A 53 2.56 2.36 -13.63
C GLY A 53 1.93 3.74 -13.85
N SER A 54 1.72 4.53 -12.78
CA SER A 54 1.24 5.91 -12.94
C SER A 54 2.21 6.77 -13.74
N VAL A 55 3.51 6.61 -13.54
CA VAL A 55 4.52 7.30 -14.35
C VAL A 55 4.51 6.81 -15.80
N ALA A 56 4.40 5.50 -16.02
CA ALA A 56 4.32 4.90 -17.35
C ALA A 56 3.11 5.41 -18.14
N ASP A 57 1.97 5.57 -17.48
CA ASP A 57 0.77 6.14 -18.07
C ASP A 57 0.99 7.61 -18.50
N ARG A 58 1.69 8.42 -17.69
CA ARG A 58 2.02 9.82 -18.02
C ARG A 58 2.99 9.97 -19.18
N VAL A 59 3.83 8.98 -19.46
CA VAL A 59 4.69 8.99 -20.66
C VAL A 59 4.02 8.32 -21.88
N GLY A 60 2.76 7.92 -21.75
CA GLY A 60 1.95 7.37 -22.84
C GLY A 60 2.17 5.88 -23.12
N LEU A 61 2.78 5.13 -22.19
CA LEU A 61 3.10 3.72 -22.41
C LEU A 61 1.84 2.84 -22.59
N PHE A 62 0.72 3.23 -21.99
CA PHE A 62 -0.55 2.49 -22.07
C PHE A 62 -1.49 3.00 -23.17
N GLY A 63 -1.09 4.01 -23.93
CA GLY A 63 -1.87 4.59 -25.03
C GLY A 63 -2.08 6.10 -24.90
N ALA A 64 -2.83 6.65 -25.85
CA ALA A 64 -3.11 8.08 -25.92
C ALA A 64 -4.17 8.52 -24.88
N PRO A 65 -4.20 9.81 -24.49
CA PRO A 65 -5.23 10.36 -23.62
C PRO A 65 -6.65 10.01 -24.10
N GLY A 66 -7.50 9.55 -23.19
CA GLY A 66 -8.87 9.11 -23.50
C GLY A 66 -9.01 7.66 -23.98
N GLY A 67 -7.91 6.91 -24.07
CA GLY A 67 -7.95 5.46 -24.33
C GLY A 67 -8.56 4.66 -23.18
N ALA A 68 -9.11 3.48 -23.49
CA ALA A 68 -9.66 2.59 -22.48
C ALA A 68 -8.55 2.10 -21.53
N GLY A 69 -8.72 2.31 -20.22
CA GLY A 69 -7.72 1.95 -19.21
C GLY A 69 -6.54 2.93 -19.08
N VAL A 70 -6.56 4.05 -19.82
CA VAL A 70 -5.57 5.12 -19.74
C VAL A 70 -6.09 6.21 -18.81
N SER A 71 -5.28 6.63 -17.83
CA SER A 71 -5.68 7.69 -16.90
C SER A 71 -5.36 9.08 -17.45
N TRP A 72 -4.14 9.26 -17.97
CA TRP A 72 -3.62 10.50 -18.54
C TRP A 72 -3.10 10.31 -19.96
N GLY A 73 -2.25 9.31 -20.21
CA GLY A 73 -1.73 9.00 -21.56
C GLY A 73 -0.73 10.02 -22.14
N SER A 74 -0.53 11.16 -21.50
CA SER A 74 0.52 12.12 -21.81
C SER A 74 0.83 13.00 -20.59
N PHE A 75 2.03 13.60 -20.57
CA PHE A 75 2.44 14.45 -19.46
C PHE A 75 1.63 15.75 -19.43
N ASP A 76 1.28 16.30 -20.61
CA ASP A 76 0.43 17.50 -20.71
C ASP A 76 -0.97 17.25 -20.13
N ALA A 77 -1.59 16.10 -20.44
CA ALA A 77 -2.87 15.71 -19.86
C ALA A 77 -2.79 15.55 -18.33
N PHE A 78 -1.65 15.07 -17.83
CA PHE A 78 -1.40 14.99 -16.39
C PHE A 78 -1.21 16.37 -15.74
N VAL A 79 -0.55 17.32 -16.42
CA VAL A 79 -0.43 18.70 -15.94
C VAL A 79 -1.81 19.37 -15.88
N ASP A 80 -2.65 19.14 -16.90
CA ASP A 80 -4.02 19.66 -16.92
C ASP A 80 -4.87 19.07 -15.80
N TYR A 81 -4.79 17.77 -15.56
CA TYR A 81 -5.42 17.12 -14.41
C TYR A 81 -4.87 17.67 -13.08
N THR A 82 -3.56 17.84 -12.95
CA THR A 82 -2.93 18.41 -11.75
C THR A 82 -3.48 19.82 -11.46
N ARG A 83 -3.78 20.60 -12.50
CA ARG A 83 -4.38 21.93 -12.35
C ARG A 83 -5.77 21.89 -11.72
N THR A 84 -6.56 20.84 -11.96
CA THR A 84 -7.88 20.69 -11.32
C THR A 84 -7.78 20.33 -9.84
N LEU A 85 -6.65 19.76 -9.40
CA LEU A 85 -6.42 19.39 -8.00
C LEU A 85 -5.87 20.54 -7.16
N LEU A 86 -5.27 21.55 -7.79
CA LEU A 86 -4.70 22.70 -7.11
C LEU A 86 -5.76 23.76 -6.79
N PRO A 87 -5.66 24.45 -5.65
CA PRO A 87 -6.41 25.67 -5.41
C PRO A 87 -6.25 26.69 -6.55
N SER A 88 -7.30 27.46 -6.85
CA SER A 88 -7.32 28.35 -8.02
C SER A 88 -6.14 29.33 -8.10
N PHE A 89 -5.65 29.81 -6.95
CA PHE A 89 -4.53 30.75 -6.87
C PHE A 89 -3.14 30.10 -7.11
N THR A 90 -3.01 28.77 -7.00
CA THR A 90 -1.76 28.03 -7.27
C THR A 90 -1.81 27.25 -8.59
N SER A 91 -2.90 27.32 -9.34
CA SER A 91 -3.09 26.63 -10.62
C SER A 91 -1.98 26.88 -11.66
N GLY A 92 -1.31 28.05 -11.62
CA GLY A 92 -0.14 28.36 -12.45
C GLY A 92 1.09 27.51 -12.15
N LEU A 93 1.16 26.86 -10.98
CA LEU A 93 2.25 25.97 -10.57
C LEU A 93 2.01 24.50 -10.97
N ALA A 94 0.92 24.19 -11.69
CA ALA A 94 0.54 22.82 -12.03
C ALA A 94 1.69 22.01 -12.68
N GLY A 95 2.44 22.60 -13.60
CA GLY A 95 3.59 21.94 -14.22
C GLY A 95 4.70 21.60 -13.21
N ALA A 96 5.03 22.54 -12.31
CA ALA A 96 6.02 22.30 -11.27
C ALA A 96 5.53 21.23 -10.27
N THR A 97 4.27 21.29 -9.85
CA THR A 97 3.66 20.28 -8.98
C THR A 97 3.64 18.90 -9.64
N ALA A 98 3.34 18.82 -10.94
CA ALA A 98 3.36 17.56 -11.69
C ALA A 98 4.77 16.93 -11.72
N ILE A 99 5.82 17.73 -11.89
CA ILE A 99 7.21 17.27 -11.82
C ILE A 99 7.56 16.79 -10.41
N VAL A 100 7.21 17.60 -9.40
CA VAL A 100 7.47 17.29 -7.98
C VAL A 100 6.67 16.09 -7.50
N ALA A 101 5.55 15.74 -8.13
CA ALA A 101 4.87 14.47 -7.91
C ALA A 101 5.58 13.31 -8.62
N THR A 102 5.93 13.48 -9.91
CA THR A 102 6.47 12.41 -10.75
C THR A 102 7.86 11.95 -10.32
N VAL A 103 8.77 12.87 -9.96
CA VAL A 103 10.15 12.51 -9.59
C VAL A 103 10.20 11.61 -8.35
N PRO A 104 9.53 11.94 -7.22
CA PRO A 104 9.41 11.04 -6.09
C PRO A 104 8.70 9.72 -6.42
N GLU A 105 7.68 9.71 -7.27
CA GLU A 105 7.01 8.46 -7.66
C GLU A 105 7.97 7.49 -8.36
N VAL A 106 8.84 7.97 -9.26
CA VAL A 106 9.87 7.14 -9.90
C VAL A 106 10.85 6.60 -8.86
N VAL A 107 11.37 7.48 -8.00
CA VAL A 107 12.39 7.12 -7.01
C VAL A 107 11.82 6.13 -5.98
N LEU A 108 10.65 6.43 -5.42
CA LEU A 108 9.99 5.58 -4.43
C LEU A 108 9.48 4.29 -5.06
N GLY A 109 8.93 4.33 -6.27
CA GLY A 109 8.48 3.15 -7.00
C GLY A 109 9.62 2.17 -7.25
N ALA A 110 10.75 2.65 -7.78
CA ALA A 110 11.94 1.84 -7.99
C ALA A 110 12.52 1.32 -6.66
N ALA A 111 12.63 2.18 -5.64
CA ALA A 111 13.12 1.79 -4.32
C ALA A 111 12.22 0.73 -3.65
N LEU A 112 10.89 0.82 -3.82
CA LEU A 112 9.95 -0.18 -3.35
C LEU A 112 10.17 -1.50 -4.07
N VAL A 113 10.26 -1.54 -5.41
CA VAL A 113 10.50 -2.80 -6.14
C VAL A 113 11.83 -3.43 -5.75
N LEU A 114 12.91 -2.64 -5.70
CA LEU A 114 14.26 -3.10 -5.37
C LEU A 114 14.45 -3.45 -3.89
N GLY A 115 13.63 -2.87 -3.00
CA GLY A 115 13.71 -3.13 -1.56
C GLY A 115 14.74 -2.27 -0.84
N VAL A 116 15.03 -1.09 -1.38
CA VAL A 116 15.97 -0.13 -0.79
C VAL A 116 15.28 0.57 0.37
N LEU A 117 15.88 0.46 1.57
CA LEU A 117 15.41 1.12 2.81
C LEU A 117 13.89 0.99 3.01
N PRO A 118 13.33 -0.24 3.01
CA PRO A 118 11.91 -0.50 2.77
C PRO A 118 10.99 0.24 3.75
N ARG A 119 11.42 0.39 5.01
CA ARG A 119 10.71 1.19 6.03
C ARG A 119 10.57 2.66 5.64
N ILE A 120 11.67 3.31 5.26
CA ILE A 120 11.68 4.75 4.93
C ILE A 120 10.92 4.96 3.63
N THR A 121 11.19 4.14 2.63
CA THR A 121 10.52 4.21 1.32
C THR A 121 9.01 4.01 1.44
N ALA A 122 8.55 3.05 2.25
CA ALA A 122 7.12 2.85 2.52
C ALA A 122 6.50 4.05 3.26
N ALA A 123 7.19 4.63 4.24
CA ALA A 123 6.71 5.81 4.95
C ALA A 123 6.60 7.05 4.04
N CYS A 124 7.61 7.30 3.20
CA CYS A 124 7.58 8.37 2.21
C CYS A 124 6.47 8.15 1.17
N THR A 125 6.26 6.90 0.74
CA THR A 125 5.15 6.54 -0.16
C THR A 125 3.79 6.82 0.47
N ALA A 126 3.60 6.46 1.75
CA ALA A 126 2.39 6.77 2.48
C ALA A 126 2.16 8.28 2.58
N GLY A 127 3.21 9.06 2.84
CA GLY A 127 3.15 10.52 2.86
C GLY A 127 2.76 11.11 1.50
N LEU A 128 3.42 10.67 0.42
CA LEU A 128 3.14 11.13 -0.94
C LEU A 128 1.69 10.84 -1.34
N LEU A 129 1.23 9.60 -1.14
CA LEU A 129 -0.15 9.20 -1.44
C LEU A 129 -1.17 9.94 -0.54
N SER A 130 -0.81 10.26 0.69
CA SER A 130 -1.68 11.05 1.59
C SER A 130 -1.86 12.47 1.09
N LEU A 131 -0.80 13.11 0.58
CA LEU A 131 -0.90 14.43 -0.04
C LEU A 131 -1.79 14.39 -1.27
N PHE A 132 -1.63 13.38 -2.12
CA PHE A 132 -2.50 13.16 -3.28
C PHE A 132 -3.97 12.90 -2.88
N MET A 133 -4.19 12.08 -1.86
CA MET A 133 -5.51 11.79 -1.29
C MET A 133 -6.20 13.06 -0.81
N LEU A 134 -5.49 13.90 -0.06
CA LEU A 134 -6.03 15.18 0.43
C LEU A 134 -6.36 16.11 -0.74
N ALA A 135 -5.48 16.23 -1.72
CA ALA A 135 -5.72 17.05 -2.92
C ALA A 135 -6.98 16.60 -3.67
N MET A 136 -7.12 15.29 -3.92
CA MET A 136 -8.32 14.74 -4.56
C MET A 136 -9.58 14.95 -3.74
N TRP A 137 -9.52 14.76 -2.42
CA TRP A 137 -10.68 14.98 -1.56
C TRP A 137 -11.12 16.45 -1.63
N THR A 138 -10.20 17.39 -1.45
CA THR A 138 -10.55 18.81 -1.41
C THR A 138 -11.03 19.35 -2.76
N ALA A 139 -10.51 18.82 -3.87
CA ALA A 139 -10.82 19.30 -5.21
C ALA A 139 -12.01 18.59 -5.88
N LEU A 140 -12.11 17.27 -5.72
CA LEU A 140 -13.05 16.41 -6.45
C LEU A 140 -14.08 15.73 -5.53
N GLY A 141 -13.89 15.80 -4.21
CA GLY A 141 -14.75 15.17 -3.22
C GLY A 141 -14.37 13.71 -2.91
N PHE A 142 -15.00 13.17 -1.87
CA PHE A 142 -14.71 11.83 -1.33
C PHE A 142 -15.02 10.71 -2.34
N GLY A 143 -16.06 10.86 -3.15
CA GLY A 143 -16.47 9.84 -4.14
C GLY A 143 -15.41 9.60 -5.21
N ALA A 144 -14.90 10.67 -5.82
CA ALA A 144 -13.84 10.59 -6.82
C ALA A 144 -12.55 10.02 -6.21
N MET A 145 -12.13 10.53 -5.05
CA MET A 145 -10.94 10.05 -4.33
C MET A 145 -11.03 8.55 -3.99
N SER A 146 -12.20 8.07 -3.58
CA SER A 146 -12.40 6.65 -3.22
C SER A 146 -12.50 5.74 -4.44
N ALA A 147 -13.01 6.22 -5.57
CA ALA A 147 -13.11 5.44 -6.81
C ALA A 147 -11.74 5.02 -7.36
N TYR A 148 -10.69 5.82 -7.10
CA TYR A 148 -9.30 5.49 -7.42
C TYR A 148 -8.59 4.66 -6.33
N ALA A 149 -9.33 4.17 -5.32
CA ALA A 149 -8.81 3.40 -4.19
C ALA A 149 -7.65 4.09 -3.42
N VAL A 150 -7.51 5.42 -3.51
CA VAL A 150 -6.38 6.16 -2.93
C VAL A 150 -6.26 5.93 -1.41
N PRO A 151 -7.35 5.95 -0.60
CA PRO A 151 -7.26 5.64 0.83
C PRO A 151 -6.69 4.25 1.12
N VAL A 152 -6.99 3.27 0.28
CA VAL A 152 -6.50 1.89 0.42
C VAL A 152 -4.99 1.85 0.14
N LEU A 153 -4.52 2.58 -0.87
CA LEU A 153 -3.09 2.67 -1.17
C LEU A 153 -2.32 3.36 -0.04
N VAL A 154 -2.87 4.43 0.53
CA VAL A 154 -2.30 5.11 1.72
C VAL A 154 -2.21 4.15 2.90
N ALA A 155 -3.30 3.44 3.20
CA ALA A 155 -3.35 2.47 4.30
C ALA A 155 -2.36 1.33 4.07
N GLY A 156 -2.25 0.81 2.85
CA GLY A 156 -1.29 -0.23 2.47
C GLY A 156 0.16 0.21 2.67
N ALA A 157 0.52 1.41 2.22
CA ALA A 157 1.86 1.96 2.39
C ALA A 157 2.20 2.22 3.88
N ALA A 158 1.25 2.75 4.66
CA ALA A 158 1.42 2.96 6.09
C ALA A 158 1.57 1.62 6.84
N MET A 159 0.76 0.62 6.48
CA MET A 159 0.84 -0.72 7.05
C MET A 159 2.20 -1.36 6.75
N LEU A 160 2.69 -1.25 5.52
CA LEU A 160 4.03 -1.73 5.14
C LEU A 160 5.12 -1.06 5.98
N ALA A 161 5.07 0.27 6.16
CA ALA A 161 6.04 1.00 6.97
C ALA A 161 6.07 0.51 8.43
N THR A 162 4.91 0.22 9.03
CA THR A 162 4.83 -0.33 10.40
C THR A 162 5.29 -1.79 10.49
N ALA A 163 5.04 -2.58 9.43
CA ALA A 163 5.47 -3.97 9.36
C ALA A 163 7.00 -4.09 9.29
N GLU A 164 7.65 -3.24 8.49
CA GLU A 164 9.11 -3.16 8.38
C GLU A 164 9.77 -2.73 9.69
N ARG A 165 9.20 -1.75 10.40
CA ARG A 165 9.68 -1.35 11.73
C ARG A 165 9.71 -2.52 12.72
N ARG A 166 8.63 -3.32 12.76
CA ARG A 166 8.54 -4.49 13.64
C ARG A 166 9.50 -5.61 13.25
N SER A 167 9.81 -5.74 11.96
CA SER A 167 10.79 -6.72 11.49
C SER A 167 12.19 -6.40 12.04
N VAL A 168 12.62 -5.15 11.91
CA VAL A 168 13.93 -4.65 12.39
C VAL A 168 14.06 -4.81 13.92
N GLU A 169 13.01 -4.47 14.67
CA GLU A 169 12.98 -4.60 16.13
C GLU A 169 13.04 -6.06 16.59
N ARG A 170 12.43 -6.99 15.84
CA ARG A 170 12.51 -8.43 16.13
C ARG A 170 13.91 -8.99 15.89
N SER A 171 14.57 -8.58 14.81
CA SER A 171 15.94 -9.00 14.52
C SER A 171 16.94 -8.52 15.58
N SER A 172 16.82 -7.28 16.05
CA SER A 172 17.76 -6.73 17.06
C SER A 172 17.61 -7.39 18.44
N VAL A 173 16.38 -7.70 18.86
CA VAL A 173 16.14 -8.43 20.12
C VAL A 173 16.71 -9.86 20.07
N THR A 174 16.67 -10.49 18.90
CA THR A 174 17.23 -11.85 18.73
C THR A 174 18.75 -11.83 18.80
N ASP A 175 19.38 -10.83 18.17
CA ASP A 175 20.84 -10.66 18.15
C ASP A 175 21.43 -10.50 19.56
N HIS A 176 20.81 -9.65 20.40
CA HIS A 176 21.25 -9.44 21.78
C HIS A 176 21.21 -10.71 22.65
N ARG A 177 20.36 -11.70 22.33
CA ARG A 177 20.31 -12.98 23.08
C ARG A 177 21.44 -13.94 22.72
N THR A 178 22.19 -13.67 21.67
CA THR A 178 23.21 -14.60 21.14
C THR A 178 24.65 -14.24 21.50
N VAL A 179 24.89 -13.09 22.15
CA VAL A 179 26.23 -12.70 22.63
C VAL A 179 26.55 -13.48 23.92
N PRO A 180 27.56 -14.38 23.94
CA PRO A 180 27.98 -15.07 25.15
C PRO A 180 28.51 -14.06 26.17
N GLU A 181 28.19 -14.26 27.44
CA GLU A 181 28.73 -13.45 28.54
C GLU A 181 30.27 -13.55 28.53
N PRO A 182 31.01 -12.43 28.55
CA PRO A 182 32.47 -12.49 28.60
C PRO A 182 32.89 -13.15 29.92
N ALA A 183 33.67 -14.24 29.80
CA ALA A 183 34.22 -15.02 30.91
C ALA A 183 35.25 -14.24 31.74
#